data_AF-A0A3D4ESZ8-F1
#
_entry.id   AF-A0A3D4ESZ8-F1
#
_cell.length_a   1.000
_cell.length_b   1.000
_cell.length_c   1.000
_cell.angle_alpha   90.00
_cell.angle_beta   90.00
_cell.angle_gamma   90.00
#
_symmetry.space_group_name_H-M   'P 1'
#
loop_
_entity.id
_entity.type
_entity.pdbx_description
1 polymer ?
#
loop_
_entity_poly.entity_id
_entity_poly.type
_entity_poly.pdbx_seq_one_letter_code
_entity_poly.pdbx_strand_id
1 'polypeptide(L)' 'EANFLTRFASKVYLIHRRDELRASKIMADRVLANEKVEPVWDSGITEYLTDGEGEVRGVNLENLKTGEKSEL' A
#
# COMPACT_ATOMS: atom_id res chain seq x y z
N GLU A 1 9.57 1.64 6.67
CA GLU A 1 9.81 2.86 5.88
C GLU A 1 8.56 3.68 5.57
N ALA A 2 7.34 3.12 5.52
CA ALA A 2 6.10 3.88 5.25
C ALA A 2 5.91 5.18 6.07
N ASN A 3 6.17 5.16 7.38
CA ASN A 3 6.11 6.37 8.23
C ASN A 3 7.09 7.49 7.85
N PHE A 4 8.13 7.20 7.07
CA PHE A 4 9.01 8.24 6.55
C PHE A 4 8.35 8.95 5.36
N LEU A 5 7.71 8.20 4.47
CA LEU A 5 7.03 8.72 3.28
C LEU A 5 5.84 9.63 3.65
N THR A 6 5.19 9.41 4.79
CA THR A 6 4.08 10.27 5.27
C THR A 6 4.49 11.72 5.55
N ARG A 7 5.79 12.02 5.58
CA ARG A 7 6.32 13.40 5.67
C ARG A 7 6.19 14.16 4.35
N PHE A 8 6.13 13.45 3.23
CA PHE A 8 6.09 14.02 1.88
C PHE A 8 4.75 13.80 1.19
N ALA A 9 4.15 12.63 1.39
CA ALA A 9 2.87 12.28 0.80
C ALA A 9 1.68 12.76 1.63
N SER A 10 0.57 13.07 0.96
CA SER A 10 -0.73 13.34 1.59
C SER A 10 -1.31 12.06 2.20
N LYS A 11 -1.12 10.91 1.54
CA LYS A 11 -1.55 9.58 1.96
C LYS A 11 -0.53 8.53 1.49
N VAL A 12 -0.35 7.47 2.27
CA VAL A 12 0.56 6.35 1.96
C VAL A 12 -0.22 5.06 2.05
N TYR A 13 -0.40 4.36 0.93
CA TYR A 13 -0.98 3.02 0.93
C TYR A 13 0.11 1.98 1.18
N LEU A 14 -0.04 1.18 2.24
CA LEU A 14 0.87 0.10 2.58
C LEU A 14 0.29 -1.22 2.06
N ILE A 15 0.67 -1.59 0.84
CA ILE A 15 0.22 -2.84 0.22
C ILE A 15 1.02 -4.01 0.79
N HIS A 16 0.33 -5.01 1.35
CA HIS A 16 0.96 -6.22 1.85
C HIS A 16 0.19 -7.47 1.40
N ARG A 17 0.94 -8.44 0.85
CA ARG A 17 0.45 -9.77 0.46
C ARG A 17 -0.11 -10.70 1.57
N ARG A 18 -0.22 -10.25 2.82
CA ARG A 18 -0.70 -11.03 3.98
C ARG A 18 -1.54 -10.13 4.87
N ASP A 19 -2.11 -10.69 5.92
CA ASP A 19 -2.89 -9.99 6.96
C ASP A 19 -2.05 -9.52 8.15
N GLU A 20 -0.74 -9.81 8.17
CA GLU A 20 0.18 -9.35 9.21
C GLU A 20 1.51 -8.83 8.65
N LEU A 21 2.08 -7.83 9.33
CA LEU A 21 3.42 -7.33 9.05
C LEU A 21 4.48 -8.22 9.69
N ARG A 22 5.54 -8.55 8.93
CA ARG A 22 6.72 -9.25 9.46
C ARG A 22 7.57 -8.39 10.42
N ALA A 23 7.28 -7.09 10.52
CA ALA A 23 8.01 -6.18 11.40
C ALA A 23 7.78 -6.53 12.88
N SER A 24 8.63 -6.00 13.77
CA SER A 24 8.36 -6.12 15.20
C SER A 24 7.02 -5.45 15.55
N LYS A 25 6.33 -5.99 16.56
CA LYS A 25 5.00 -5.52 16.96
C LYS A 25 4.94 -3.99 17.15
N ILE A 26 5.90 -3.43 17.88
CA ILE A 26 5.99 -1.98 18.13
C ILE A 26 6.14 -1.18 16.83
N MET A 27 6.91 -1.69 15.86
CA MET A 27 7.07 -1.01 14.58
C MET A 27 5.82 -1.10 13.71
N ALA A 28 5.14 -2.24 13.71
CA ALA A 28 3.86 -2.42 13.03
C ALA A 28 2.80 -1.50 13.63
N ASP A 29 2.62 -1.51 14.95
CA ASP A 29 1.65 -0.69 15.68
C ASP A 29 1.85 0.81 15.38
N ARG A 30 3.12 1.28 15.36
CA ARG A 30 3.43 2.69 15.05
C ARG A 30 3.10 3.09 13.62
N VAL A 31 3.19 2.17 12.66
CA VAL A 31 2.83 2.44 11.26
C VAL A 31 1.30 2.42 11.10
N LEU A 32 0.63 1.45 11.73
CA LEU A 32 -0.83 1.30 11.66
C LEU A 32 -1.58 2.39 12.45
N ALA A 33 -0.94 2.99 13.46
CA ALA A 33 -1.50 4.12 14.21
C ALA A 33 -1.37 5.47 13.47
N ASN A 34 -0.69 5.52 12.32
CA ASN A 34 -0.52 6.75 11.56
C ASN A 34 -1.72 6.95 10.62
N GLU A 35 -2.49 8.00 10.85
CA GLU A 35 -3.69 8.38 10.08
C GLU A 35 -3.45 8.63 8.58
N LYS A 36 -2.21 8.91 8.17
CA LYS A 36 -1.84 9.03 6.75
C LYS A 36 -1.54 7.69 6.08
N VAL A 37 -1.42 6.60 6.85
CA VAL A 37 -1.12 5.27 6.34
C VAL A 37 -2.39 4.46 6.23
N GLU A 38 -2.68 3.96 5.04
CA GLU A 38 -3.78 3.03 4.81
C GLU A 38 -3.23 1.65 4.42
N PRO A 39 -3.35 0.64 5.29
CA PRO A 39 -2.90 -0.70 4.95
C PRO A 39 -3.87 -1.38 3.98
N VAL A 40 -3.33 -1.95 2.91
CA VAL A 40 -4.07 -2.78 1.96
C VAL A 40 -3.57 -4.21 2.10
N TRP A 41 -4.32 -5.00 2.85
CA TRP A 41 -3.95 -6.38 3.21
C TRP A 41 -4.26 -7.38 2.11
N ASP A 42 -3.62 -8.53 2.21
CA ASP A 42 -3.78 -9.68 1.32
C ASP A 42 -3.70 -9.33 -0.17
N SER A 43 -2.98 -8.26 -0.54
CA SER A 43 -3.01 -7.72 -1.90
C SER A 43 -1.62 -7.60 -2.52
N GLY A 44 -1.56 -7.68 -3.84
CA GLY A 44 -0.34 -7.49 -4.63
C GLY A 44 -0.59 -6.60 -5.85
N ILE A 45 0.45 -5.89 -6.29
CA ILE A 45 0.42 -5.09 -7.53
C ILE A 45 0.46 -6.02 -8.73
N THR A 46 -0.49 -5.84 -9.65
CA THR A 46 -0.57 -6.59 -10.91
C THR A 46 -0.09 -5.77 -12.10
N GLU A 47 -0.29 -4.44 -12.07
CA GLU A 47 0.08 -3.55 -13.18
C GLU A 47 0.38 -2.14 -12.67
N TYR A 48 1.32 -1.45 -13.34
CA TYR A 48 1.57 -0.02 -13.14
C TYR A 48 0.86 0.76 -14.24
N LEU A 49 0.13 1.79 -13.85
CA LEU A 49 -0.63 2.64 -14.75
C LEU A 49 0.16 3.92 -15.00
N THR A 50 0.40 4.24 -16.26
CA THR A 50 1.04 5.48 -16.67
C THR A 50 0.04 6.43 -17.31
N ASP A 51 0.33 7.72 -17.25
CA ASP A 51 -0.36 8.73 -18.05
C ASP A 51 0.19 8.80 -19.49
N GLY A 52 -0.27 9.79 -20.26
CA GLY A 52 0.15 10.01 -21.64
C GLY A 52 1.60 10.49 -21.80
N GLU A 53 2.23 10.96 -20.72
CA GLU A 53 3.64 11.39 -20.69
C GLU A 53 4.57 10.26 -20.20
N GLY A 54 3.98 9.16 -19.72
CA GLY A 54 4.69 7.98 -19.23
C GLY A 54 5.00 8.02 -17.73
N GLU A 55 4.46 8.99 -16.99
CA GLU A 55 4.61 9.06 -15.53
C GLU A 55 3.60 8.13 -14.85
N VAL A 56 3.99 7.56 -13.70
CA VAL A 56 3.12 6.64 -12.94
C VAL A 56 1.99 7.42 -12.29
N ARG A 57 0.75 7.11 -12.68
CA ARG A 57 -0.47 7.70 -12.09
C ARG A 57 -1.13 6.82 -11.03
N GLY A 58 -0.82 5.52 -11.04
CA GLY A 58 -1.50 4.55 -10.18
C GLY A 58 -1.05 3.11 -10.41
N VAL A 59 -1.70 2.18 -9.72
CA VAL A 59 -1.44 0.74 -9.80
C VAL A 59 -2.74 -0.06 -9.73
N ASN A 60 -2.80 -1.15 -10.50
CA ASN A 60 -3.82 -2.17 -10.30
C ASN A 60 -3.34 -3.16 -9.25
N LEU A 61 -4.26 -3.51 -8.35
CA LEU A 61 -4.07 -4.48 -7.29
C LEU A 61 -5.00 -5.68 -7.48
N GLU A 62 -4.56 -6.82 -6.98
CA GLU A 62 -5.40 -8.00 -6.80
C GLU A 62 -5.27 -8.51 -5.37
N ASN A 63 -6.42 -8.74 -4.72
CA ASN A 63 -6.49 -9.42 -3.44
C ASN A 63 -6.24 -10.92 -3.65
N LEU A 64 -5.17 -11.44 -3.08
CA LEU A 64 -4.68 -12.81 -3.21
C LEU A 64 -5.56 -13.84 -2.50
N LYS A 65 -6.47 -13.42 -1.62
CA LYS A 65 -7.44 -14.31 -0.96
C LYS A 65 -8.78 -14.35 -1.69
N THR A 66 -9.25 -13.21 -2.20
CA THR A 66 -10.60 -13.09 -2.80
C THR A 66 -10.60 -13.02 -4.33
N GLY A 67 -9.47 -12.69 -4.95
CA GLY A 67 -9.36 -12.39 -6.39
C GLY A 67 -9.95 -11.02 -6.77
N GLU A 68 -10.35 -10.19 -5.80
CA GLU A 68 -10.90 -8.86 -6.06
C GLU A 68 -9.83 -7.94 -6.66
N LYS A 69 -10.20 -7.15 -7.66
CA LYS A 69 -9.33 -6.19 -8.33
C LYS A 69 -9.71 -4.76 -7.97
N SER A 70 -8.70 -3.93 -7.71
CA SER A 70 -8.88 -2.51 -7.37
C SER A 70 -7.78 -1.66 -7.98
N GLU A 71 -8.09 -0.41 -8.32
CA GLU A 71 -7.12 0.60 -8.77
C GLU A 71 -6.82 1.58 -7.64
N LEU A 72 -5.53 1.93 -7.45
CA LEU A 72 -5.07 3.00 -6.56
C LEU A 72 -4.27 4.05 -7.30
#